data_AF-A0A497GBP5-F1
#
_entry.id   AF-A0A497GBP5-F1
#
_cell.length_a   1.000
_cell.length_b   1.000
_cell.length_c   1.000
_cell.angle_alpha   90.00
_cell.angle_beta   90.00
_cell.angle_gamma   90.00
#
_symmetry.space_group_name_H-M   'P 1'
#
loop_
_entity.id
_entity.type
_entity.pdbx_description
1 polymer ?
#
loop_
_entity_poly.entity_id
_entity_poly.type
_entity_poly.pdbx_seq_one_letter_code
_entity_poly.pdbx_strand_id
1 'polypeptide(L)'
;MESIKIVHTADNHLDPKVPRFRHRVMERKRDFWKSFMQVINYTLEARPDILLISGDLFDRVDPRNPPRTEVIRALRRVKEHGTEIFIICGNHDGAKSVLEGMSPIAEIEAAGFIHFFPSINEVEAVNLNIRGYSVCISGVSYNHSLHPGEDPLEKLTIPLDGDINIFMMHYPLEGIKYAYYGLEPVVKKSSIPRGLHYVASGHIHSYTKMSLGRTLVVYPGSTERLTFLEEKDADKGFVYAELNNEYAQKVDFIKVNSRTMKTIRVNISENVPNISAYIKGII
;
A
#
# COMPACT_ATOMS: atom_id res chain seq x y z
N MET A 1 17.14 -24.38 -4.41
CA MET A 1 16.23 -24.15 -3.26
C MET A 1 14.98 -23.44 -3.80
N GLU A 2 13.82 -23.67 -3.20
CA GLU A 2 12.57 -23.08 -3.67
C GLU A 2 12.45 -21.61 -3.26
N SER A 3 11.94 -20.77 -4.15
CA SER A 3 11.72 -19.34 -3.88
C SER A 3 10.55 -19.12 -2.91
N ILE A 4 10.68 -18.11 -2.04
CA ILE A 4 9.59 -17.57 -1.23
C ILE A 4 8.65 -16.76 -2.13
N LYS A 5 7.36 -17.04 -2.05
CA LYS A 5 6.33 -16.36 -2.83
C LYS A 5 5.63 -15.30 -2.00
N ILE A 6 5.57 -14.08 -2.53
CA ILE A 6 4.92 -12.96 -1.88
C ILE A 6 3.84 -12.35 -2.78
N VAL A 7 2.75 -11.91 -2.16
CA VAL A 7 1.83 -10.93 -2.73
C VAL A 7 2.00 -9.63 -1.96
N HIS A 8 2.14 -8.51 -2.66
CA HIS A 8 2.36 -7.19 -2.08
C HIS A 8 1.34 -6.18 -2.65
N THR A 9 0.53 -5.62 -1.75
CA THR A 9 -0.43 -4.54 -2.05
C THR A 9 -0.20 -3.37 -1.11
N ALA A 10 -0.62 -2.18 -1.51
CA ALA A 10 -0.63 -0.98 -0.68
C ALA A 10 -1.74 -0.04 -1.18
N ASP A 11 -2.02 1.02 -0.42
CA ASP A 11 -2.85 2.15 -0.87
C ASP A 11 -4.22 1.69 -1.41
N ASN A 12 -4.84 0.74 -0.70
CA ASN A 12 -6.14 0.19 -1.07
C ASN A 12 -7.29 1.15 -0.76
N HIS A 13 -7.07 2.11 0.15
CA HIS A 13 -7.97 3.23 0.44
C HIS A 13 -9.43 2.80 0.61
N LEU A 14 -9.66 1.73 1.37
CA LEU A 14 -11.00 1.20 1.58
C LEU A 14 -11.89 2.22 2.31
N ASP A 15 -13.16 2.20 1.91
CA ASP A 15 -14.20 3.09 2.42
C ASP A 15 -13.97 4.60 2.22
N PRO A 16 -13.54 5.11 1.06
CA PRO A 16 -12.99 6.47 1.00
C PRO A 16 -14.00 7.60 1.18
N LYS A 17 -13.55 8.74 1.69
CA LYS A 17 -14.33 9.99 1.79
C LYS A 17 -14.34 10.70 0.43
N VAL A 18 -15.29 10.33 -0.43
CA VAL A 18 -15.39 10.82 -1.82
C VAL A 18 -16.60 11.74 -2.08
N PRO A 19 -16.81 12.84 -1.32
CA PRO A 19 -18.04 13.64 -1.36
C PRO A 19 -18.33 14.26 -2.73
N ARG A 20 -17.28 14.47 -3.56
CA ARG A 20 -17.41 14.98 -4.93
C ARG A 20 -18.32 14.12 -5.82
N PHE A 21 -18.47 12.83 -5.51
CA PHE A 21 -19.31 11.90 -6.25
C PHE A 21 -20.79 11.93 -5.84
N ARG A 22 -21.17 12.74 -4.85
CA ARG A 22 -22.57 12.97 -4.42
C ARG A 22 -23.38 11.66 -4.31
N HIS A 23 -24.41 11.47 -5.13
CA HIS A 23 -25.29 10.30 -5.11
C HIS A 23 -24.58 8.98 -5.52
N ARG A 24 -23.40 9.05 -6.16
CA ARG A 24 -22.59 7.88 -6.56
C ARG A 24 -21.49 7.53 -5.57
N VAL A 25 -21.44 8.16 -4.39
CA VAL A 25 -20.44 7.85 -3.34
C VAL A 25 -20.42 6.35 -3.02
N MET A 26 -21.59 5.73 -2.84
CA MET A 26 -21.66 4.30 -2.51
C MET A 26 -21.19 3.40 -3.66
N GLU A 27 -21.43 3.80 -4.90
CA GLU A 27 -20.90 3.10 -6.07
C GLU A 27 -19.37 3.19 -6.08
N ARG A 28 -18.81 4.38 -5.83
CA ARG A 28 -17.36 4.56 -5.78
C ARG A 28 -16.73 3.74 -4.67
N LYS A 29 -17.30 3.74 -3.46
CA LYS A 29 -16.83 2.89 -2.35
C LYS A 29 -16.83 1.39 -2.69
N ARG A 30 -17.80 0.92 -3.49
CA ARG A 30 -17.84 -0.47 -3.97
C ARG A 30 -16.72 -0.79 -4.94
N ASP A 31 -16.23 0.18 -5.72
CA ASP A 31 -15.12 -0.06 -6.63
C ASP A 31 -13.83 -0.38 -5.88
N PHE A 32 -13.48 0.41 -4.85
CA PHE A 32 -12.33 0.13 -3.98
C PHE A 32 -12.42 -1.27 -3.35
N TRP A 33 -13.63 -1.63 -2.89
CA TRP A 33 -13.87 -2.97 -2.37
C TRP A 33 -13.67 -4.06 -3.43
N LYS A 34 -14.21 -3.89 -4.64
CA LYS A 34 -14.03 -4.85 -5.75
C LYS A 34 -12.57 -4.98 -6.18
N SER A 35 -11.82 -3.88 -6.21
CA SER A 35 -10.39 -3.88 -6.49
C SER A 35 -9.61 -4.64 -5.43
N PHE A 36 -9.87 -4.38 -4.15
CA PHE A 36 -9.23 -5.12 -3.05
C PHE A 36 -9.57 -6.61 -3.06
N MET A 37 -10.83 -6.98 -3.33
CA MET A 37 -11.23 -8.38 -3.44
C MET A 37 -10.54 -9.13 -4.59
N GLN A 38 -10.12 -8.44 -5.66
CA GLN A 38 -9.29 -9.08 -6.69
C GLN A 38 -7.91 -9.46 -6.15
N VAL A 39 -7.31 -8.66 -5.26
CA VAL A 39 -6.07 -9.02 -4.54
C VAL A 39 -6.32 -10.27 -3.69
N ILE A 40 -7.37 -10.26 -2.87
CA ILE A 40 -7.69 -11.38 -1.98
C ILE A 40 -7.96 -12.67 -2.75
N ASN A 41 -8.73 -12.61 -3.83
CA ASN A 41 -9.03 -13.77 -4.67
C ASN A 41 -7.75 -14.32 -5.32
N TYR A 42 -6.91 -13.45 -5.87
CA TYR A 42 -5.62 -13.86 -6.42
C TYR A 42 -4.74 -14.51 -5.34
N THR A 43 -4.66 -13.94 -4.14
CA THR A 43 -3.89 -14.52 -3.03
C THR A 43 -4.39 -15.92 -2.67
N LEU A 44 -5.70 -16.13 -2.62
CA LEU A 44 -6.29 -17.45 -2.33
C LEU A 44 -6.00 -18.49 -3.43
N GLU A 45 -5.96 -18.05 -4.69
CA GLU A 45 -5.67 -18.89 -5.85
C GLU A 45 -4.17 -19.22 -5.96
N ALA A 46 -3.31 -18.20 -5.88
CA ALA A 46 -1.88 -18.32 -6.02
C ALA A 46 -1.20 -18.96 -4.80
N ARG A 47 -1.84 -18.89 -3.62
CA ARG A 47 -1.35 -19.40 -2.32
C ARG A 47 0.10 -19.01 -2.06
N PRO A 48 0.42 -17.70 -2.01
CA PRO A 48 1.76 -17.25 -1.66
C PRO A 48 2.06 -17.63 -0.21
N ASP A 49 3.35 -17.65 0.13
CA ASP A 49 3.77 -17.88 1.50
C ASP A 49 3.45 -16.64 2.37
N ILE A 50 3.54 -15.44 1.78
CA ILE A 50 3.34 -14.16 2.49
C ILE A 50 2.44 -13.19 1.69
N LEU A 51 1.53 -12.51 2.39
CA LEU A 51 0.80 -11.33 1.94
C LEU A 51 1.30 -10.10 2.71
N LEU A 52 1.81 -9.10 2.00
CA LEU A 52 2.27 -7.82 2.54
C LEU A 52 1.26 -6.72 2.18
N ILE A 53 0.78 -5.99 3.18
CA ILE A 53 -0.06 -4.80 3.03
C ILE A 53 0.69 -3.58 3.57
N SER A 54 1.32 -2.83 2.67
CA SER A 54 2.27 -1.77 3.04
C SER A 54 1.61 -0.41 3.31
N GLY A 55 0.54 -0.38 4.10
CA GLY A 55 -0.15 0.84 4.53
C GLY A 55 -1.31 1.30 3.64
N ASP A 56 -2.08 2.24 4.18
CA ASP A 56 -3.30 2.80 3.59
C ASP A 56 -4.28 1.73 3.09
N LEU A 57 -4.51 0.71 3.92
CA LEU A 57 -5.58 -0.26 3.70
C LEU A 57 -6.94 0.45 3.75
N PHE A 58 -7.10 1.40 4.68
CA PHE A 58 -8.26 2.29 4.76
C PHE A 58 -7.88 3.73 4.42
N ASP A 59 -8.81 4.46 3.82
CA ASP A 59 -8.64 5.88 3.47
C ASP A 59 -8.64 6.82 4.69
N ARG A 60 -8.85 6.29 5.89
CA ARG A 60 -8.87 7.05 7.15
C ARG A 60 -8.77 6.13 8.37
N VAL A 61 -8.42 6.72 9.51
CA VAL A 61 -8.39 6.08 10.84
C VAL A 61 -9.78 5.65 11.36
N ASP A 62 -10.87 6.27 10.88
CA ASP A 62 -12.25 5.99 11.30
C ASP A 62 -13.13 5.34 10.18
N PRO A 63 -12.74 4.19 9.59
CA PRO A 63 -13.57 3.52 8.59
C PRO A 63 -14.87 3.03 9.24
N ARG A 64 -15.95 2.90 8.45
CA ARG A 64 -17.24 2.39 8.96
C ARG A 64 -17.12 0.93 9.40
N ASN A 65 -18.02 0.44 10.24
CA ASN A 65 -17.99 -0.95 10.72
C ASN A 65 -18.07 -2.00 9.59
N PRO A 66 -18.96 -1.88 8.57
CA PRO A 66 -19.07 -2.90 7.53
C PRO A 66 -17.74 -3.22 6.81
N PRO A 67 -16.95 -2.25 6.29
CA PRO A 67 -15.67 -2.55 5.66
C PRO A 67 -14.64 -3.17 6.64
N ARG A 68 -14.63 -2.78 7.93
CA ARG A 68 -13.75 -3.43 8.93
C ARG A 68 -14.07 -4.93 9.05
N THR A 69 -15.35 -5.27 9.25
CA THR A 69 -15.79 -6.66 9.36
C THR A 69 -15.49 -7.47 8.11
N GLU A 70 -15.72 -6.90 6.93
CA GLU A 70 -15.45 -7.59 5.66
C GLU A 70 -13.96 -7.81 5.42
N VAL A 71 -13.09 -6.85 5.79
CA VAL A 71 -11.64 -7.03 5.76
C VAL A 71 -11.21 -8.17 6.69
N ILE A 72 -11.70 -8.20 7.94
CA ILE A 72 -11.40 -9.29 8.89
C ILE A 72 -11.78 -10.65 8.29
N ARG A 73 -12.97 -10.75 7.69
CA ARG A 73 -13.43 -11.99 7.03
C ARG A 73 -12.53 -12.38 5.84
N ALA A 74 -12.11 -11.43 5.04
CA ALA A 74 -11.25 -11.66 3.88
C ALA A 74 -9.85 -12.14 4.31
N LEU A 75 -9.22 -11.45 5.26
CA LEU A 75 -7.89 -11.78 5.76
C LEU A 75 -7.87 -13.09 6.54
N ARG A 76 -8.94 -13.38 7.32
CA ARG A 76 -9.12 -14.68 7.96
C ARG A 76 -9.06 -15.81 6.93
N ARG A 77 -9.79 -15.69 5.81
CA ARG A 77 -9.77 -16.72 4.75
C ARG A 77 -8.37 -16.93 4.20
N VAL A 78 -7.62 -15.84 3.96
CA VAL A 78 -6.22 -15.92 3.48
C VAL A 78 -5.34 -16.65 4.49
N LYS A 79 -5.43 -16.29 5.79
CA LYS A 79 -4.68 -16.93 6.87
C LYS A 79 -5.01 -18.42 7.01
N GLU A 80 -6.30 -18.78 6.97
CA GLU A 80 -6.77 -20.17 7.02
C GLU A 80 -6.28 -21.01 5.82
N HIS A 81 -5.88 -20.38 4.71
CA HIS A 81 -5.28 -21.04 3.54
C HIS A 81 -3.74 -21.17 3.62
N GLY A 82 -3.13 -20.78 4.75
CA GLY A 82 -1.71 -20.96 5.02
C GLY A 82 -0.79 -19.81 4.58
N THR A 83 -1.35 -18.67 4.18
CA THR A 83 -0.57 -17.46 3.87
C THR A 83 -0.39 -16.61 5.11
N GLU A 84 0.85 -16.26 5.44
CA GLU A 84 1.18 -15.32 6.52
C GLU A 84 0.91 -13.88 6.07
N ILE A 85 0.35 -13.05 6.94
CA ILE A 85 -0.10 -11.69 6.57
C ILE A 85 0.58 -10.67 7.46
N PHE A 86 1.27 -9.71 6.85
CA PHE A 86 1.93 -8.61 7.54
C PHE A 86 1.39 -7.27 7.05
N ILE A 87 1.15 -6.36 7.99
CA ILE A 87 0.55 -5.05 7.73
C ILE A 87 1.33 -3.97 8.50
N ILE A 88 1.48 -2.80 7.88
CA ILE A 88 1.87 -1.53 8.52
C ILE A 88 0.76 -0.50 8.30
N CYS A 89 0.76 0.59 9.07
CA CYS A 89 -0.09 1.75 8.78
C CYS A 89 0.57 2.66 7.73
N GLY A 90 -0.27 3.25 6.89
CA GLY A 90 0.09 4.40 6.08
C GLY A 90 -0.29 5.71 6.75
N ASN A 91 -0.27 6.80 5.99
CA ASN A 91 -0.56 8.13 6.51
C ASN A 91 -2.07 8.40 6.66
N HIS A 92 -2.95 7.56 6.10
CA HIS A 92 -4.40 7.69 6.23
C HIS A 92 -4.98 6.87 7.38
N ASP A 93 -4.52 5.63 7.54
CA ASP A 93 -5.04 4.69 8.54
C ASP A 93 -4.18 4.55 9.81
N GLY A 94 -3.09 5.31 9.92
CA GLY A 94 -2.40 5.58 11.18
C GLY A 94 -3.06 6.69 11.99
N ALA A 95 -3.11 6.54 13.31
CA ALA A 95 -3.62 7.59 14.21
C ALA A 95 -2.61 8.73 14.34
N LYS A 96 -3.05 9.97 14.11
CA LYS A 96 -2.20 11.18 14.14
C LYS A 96 -2.03 11.75 15.53
N SER A 97 -2.94 11.41 16.43
CA SER A 97 -2.94 11.90 17.81
C SER A 97 -3.69 10.92 18.71
N VAL A 98 -3.48 11.06 20.02
CA VAL A 98 -4.21 10.29 21.05
C VAL A 98 -5.74 10.44 20.90
N LEU A 99 -6.23 11.58 20.40
CA LEU A 99 -7.66 11.84 20.21
C LEU A 99 -8.27 11.04 19.06
N GLU A 100 -7.47 10.68 18.05
CA GLU A 100 -7.91 9.80 16.97
C GLU A 100 -7.92 8.32 17.39
N GLY A 101 -7.34 8.01 18.56
CA GLY A 101 -7.32 6.68 19.14
C GLY A 101 -6.27 5.79 18.50
N MET A 102 -6.68 4.60 18.09
CA MET A 102 -5.82 3.59 17.48
C MET A 102 -6.19 3.38 16.02
N SER A 103 -5.22 2.93 15.23
CA SER A 103 -5.46 2.48 13.87
C SER A 103 -6.54 1.38 13.82
N PRO A 104 -7.42 1.36 12.80
CA PRO A 104 -8.32 0.23 12.57
C PRO A 104 -7.56 -1.07 12.31
N ILE A 105 -6.27 -1.02 11.96
CA ILE A 105 -5.42 -2.20 11.82
C ILE A 105 -5.22 -2.90 13.16
N ALA A 106 -5.15 -2.18 14.28
CA ALA A 106 -5.05 -2.77 15.61
C ALA A 106 -6.29 -3.62 15.96
N GLU A 107 -7.49 -3.18 15.55
CA GLU A 107 -8.72 -3.96 15.72
C GLU A 107 -8.70 -5.26 14.89
N ILE A 108 -8.13 -5.21 13.69
CA ILE A 108 -7.99 -6.37 12.80
C ILE A 108 -6.94 -7.34 13.33
N GLU A 109 -5.81 -6.83 13.84
CA GLU A 109 -4.77 -7.62 14.49
C GLU A 109 -5.32 -8.37 15.69
N ALA A 110 -6.11 -7.71 16.55
CA ALA A 110 -6.73 -8.32 17.71
C ALA A 110 -7.67 -9.50 17.37
N ALA A 111 -8.12 -9.62 16.12
CA ALA A 111 -8.87 -10.78 15.65
C ALA A 111 -8.00 -12.03 15.43
N GLY A 112 -6.66 -11.89 15.42
CA GLY A 112 -5.69 -12.98 15.43
C GLY A 112 -5.29 -13.54 14.06
N PHE A 113 -5.55 -12.81 12.96
CA PHE A 113 -5.30 -13.32 11.60
C PHE A 113 -4.10 -12.69 10.89
N ILE A 114 -3.55 -11.61 11.43
CA ILE A 114 -2.47 -10.83 10.80
C ILE A 114 -1.42 -10.44 11.83
N HIS A 115 -0.21 -10.14 11.36
CA HIS A 115 0.83 -9.48 12.13
C HIS A 115 0.84 -8.00 11.76
N PHE A 116 0.69 -7.12 12.75
CA PHE A 116 0.74 -5.67 12.59
C PHE A 116 2.01 -5.13 13.21
N PHE A 117 2.73 -4.27 12.49
CA PHE A 117 3.84 -3.48 13.05
C PHE A 117 3.38 -2.05 13.36
N PRO A 118 2.85 -1.76 14.56
CA PRO A 118 2.29 -0.46 14.91
C PRO A 118 3.33 0.63 15.12
N SER A 119 4.58 0.28 15.44
CA SER A 119 5.57 1.27 15.83
C SER A 119 5.91 2.26 14.70
N ILE A 120 6.11 3.51 15.12
CA ILE A 120 6.56 4.64 14.29
C ILE A 120 7.97 5.11 14.65
N ASN A 121 8.54 4.57 15.74
CA ASN A 121 9.80 5.03 16.34
C ASN A 121 10.87 3.92 16.41
N GLU A 122 10.49 2.67 16.15
CA GLU A 122 11.39 1.53 16.12
C GLU A 122 10.91 0.54 15.04
N VAL A 123 11.85 -0.25 14.53
CA VAL A 123 11.55 -1.28 13.53
C VAL A 123 11.30 -2.59 14.27
N GLU A 124 10.08 -3.09 14.15
CA GLU A 124 9.70 -4.40 14.66
C GLU A 124 10.01 -5.47 13.61
N ALA A 125 10.30 -6.70 14.04
CA ALA A 125 10.60 -7.80 13.15
C ALA A 125 10.07 -9.15 13.64
N VAL A 126 9.72 -10.01 12.69
CA VAL A 126 9.29 -11.39 12.90
C VAL A 126 10.13 -12.29 12.00
N ASN A 127 10.68 -13.35 12.59
CA ASN A 127 11.42 -14.37 11.87
C ASN A 127 10.56 -15.62 11.69
N LEU A 128 10.42 -16.09 10.46
CA LEU A 128 9.68 -17.30 10.10
C LEU A 128 10.58 -18.30 9.39
N ASN A 129 10.33 -19.60 9.55
CA ASN A 129 10.93 -20.62 8.69
C ASN A 129 9.98 -20.92 7.53
N ILE A 130 10.39 -20.59 6.30
CA ILE A 130 9.58 -20.80 5.10
C ILE A 130 10.46 -21.49 4.05
N ARG A 131 10.02 -22.65 3.55
CA ARG A 131 10.75 -23.43 2.52
C ARG A 131 12.22 -23.70 2.88
N GLY A 132 12.53 -23.79 4.18
CA GLY A 132 13.88 -24.04 4.69
C GLY A 132 14.75 -22.79 4.85
N TYR A 133 14.24 -21.60 4.54
CA TYR A 133 14.90 -20.32 4.81
C TYR A 133 14.40 -19.70 6.11
N SER A 134 15.31 -19.06 6.85
CA SER A 134 14.95 -18.05 7.86
C SER A 134 14.57 -16.76 7.15
N VAL A 135 13.30 -16.35 7.20
CA VAL A 135 12.79 -15.13 6.58
C VAL A 135 12.52 -14.11 7.69
N CYS A 136 13.26 -13.00 7.68
CA CYS A 136 13.03 -11.84 8.54
C CYS A 136 12.11 -10.85 7.82
N ILE A 137 10.92 -10.64 8.37
CA ILE A 137 9.99 -9.60 7.93
C ILE A 137 9.98 -8.52 8.99
N SER A 138 10.31 -7.30 8.59
CA SER A 138 10.35 -6.14 9.48
C SER A 138 9.56 -4.98 8.90
N GLY A 139 9.13 -4.05 9.75
CA GLY A 139 8.34 -2.91 9.27
C GLY A 139 8.29 -1.74 10.24
N VAL A 140 7.97 -0.57 9.69
CA VAL A 140 7.67 0.65 10.45
C VAL A 140 6.44 1.33 9.83
N SER A 141 5.54 1.80 10.69
CA SER A 141 4.34 2.55 10.29
C SER A 141 4.65 4.03 10.02
N TYR A 142 3.78 4.70 9.28
CA TYR A 142 3.93 6.13 8.98
C TYR A 142 3.92 7.00 10.25
N ASN A 143 4.85 7.94 10.32
CA ASN A 143 5.03 8.86 11.44
C ASN A 143 4.58 10.26 11.05
N HIS A 144 3.39 10.67 11.52
CA HIS A 144 2.84 12.00 11.26
C HIS A 144 3.55 13.15 11.97
N SER A 145 4.50 12.85 12.86
CA SER A 145 5.28 13.87 13.57
C SER A 145 6.46 14.40 12.74
N LEU A 146 6.82 13.71 11.66
CA LEU A 146 7.92 14.10 10.79
C LEU A 146 7.50 15.21 9.82
N HIS A 147 8.46 16.09 9.54
CA HIS A 147 8.31 17.25 8.67
C HIS A 147 8.84 16.98 7.25
N PRO A 148 8.45 17.82 6.26
CA PRO A 148 8.95 17.72 4.91
C PRO A 148 10.48 17.68 4.82
N GLY A 149 11.02 16.68 4.12
CA GLY A 149 12.46 16.51 3.92
C GLY A 149 13.21 15.80 5.04
N GLU A 150 12.58 15.52 6.19
CA GLU A 150 13.15 14.61 7.18
C GLU A 150 13.19 13.17 6.63
N ASP A 151 14.19 12.41 7.06
CA ASP A 151 14.32 10.99 6.68
C ASP A 151 13.77 10.11 7.81
N PRO A 152 12.63 9.41 7.57
CA PRO A 152 12.00 8.56 8.58
C PRO A 152 12.88 7.44 9.12
N LEU A 153 13.91 7.02 8.36
CA LEU A 153 14.76 5.89 8.72
C LEU A 153 16.11 6.32 9.28
N GLU A 154 16.41 7.61 9.37
CA GLU A 154 17.74 8.13 9.74
C GLU A 154 18.23 7.62 11.10
N LYS A 155 17.31 7.40 12.04
CA LYS A 155 17.60 6.95 13.42
C LYS A 155 17.15 5.51 13.69
N LEU A 156 16.63 4.82 12.68
CA LEU A 156 16.06 3.49 12.82
C LEU A 156 17.05 2.43 12.39
N THR A 157 17.15 1.36 13.17
CA THR A 157 17.95 0.19 12.81
C THR A 157 17.03 -0.87 12.24
N ILE A 158 17.22 -1.21 10.97
CA ILE A 158 16.46 -2.28 10.31
C ILE A 158 17.24 -3.61 10.50
N PRO A 159 16.63 -4.62 11.13
CA PRO A 159 17.30 -5.90 11.38
C PRO A 159 17.51 -6.69 10.08
N LEU A 160 18.55 -7.52 10.08
CA LEU A 160 18.98 -8.34 8.94
C LEU A 160 19.24 -9.78 9.41
N ASP A 161 18.31 -10.32 10.17
CA ASP A 161 18.49 -11.53 10.97
C ASP A 161 18.13 -12.83 10.22
N GLY A 162 17.63 -12.72 8.98
CA GLY A 162 17.23 -13.83 8.14
C GLY A 162 18.18 -14.10 6.97
N ASP A 163 18.07 -15.30 6.41
CA ASP A 163 18.62 -15.63 5.09
C ASP A 163 17.97 -14.76 4.01
N ILE A 164 16.68 -14.44 4.20
CA ILE A 164 15.91 -13.50 3.39
C ILE A 164 15.38 -12.41 4.31
N ASN A 165 15.61 -11.15 3.93
CA ASN A 165 15.24 -9.97 4.72
C ASN A 165 14.30 -9.09 3.91
N ILE A 166 13.08 -8.88 4.43
CA ILE A 166 12.01 -8.08 3.84
C ILE A 166 11.73 -6.92 4.80
N PHE A 167 11.65 -5.70 4.26
CA PHE A 167 11.31 -4.51 5.04
C PHE A 167 10.06 -3.82 4.48
N MET A 168 9.14 -3.41 5.36
CA MET A 168 7.91 -2.71 5.02
C MET A 168 7.97 -1.24 5.46
N MET A 169 7.58 -0.33 4.57
CA MET A 169 7.49 1.10 4.88
C MET A 169 6.38 1.78 4.05
N HIS A 170 5.98 2.98 4.44
CA HIS A 170 4.97 3.76 3.70
C HIS A 170 5.47 5.18 3.44
N TYR A 171 6.57 5.34 2.72
CA TYR A 171 7.15 6.66 2.46
C TYR A 171 7.66 6.78 1.03
N PRO A 172 7.77 7.99 0.47
CA PRO A 172 8.49 8.19 -0.78
C PRO A 172 9.98 7.92 -0.58
N LEU A 173 10.59 7.27 -1.58
CA LEU A 173 12.04 7.08 -1.67
C LEU A 173 12.67 8.16 -2.53
N GLU A 174 13.80 8.69 -2.07
CA GLU A 174 14.64 9.61 -2.83
C GLU A 174 14.84 9.15 -4.29
N GLY A 175 14.60 10.06 -5.23
CA GLY A 175 14.76 9.81 -6.67
C GLY A 175 13.56 9.16 -7.36
N ILE A 176 12.48 8.82 -6.64
CA ILE A 176 11.19 8.46 -7.24
C ILE A 176 10.30 9.70 -7.35
N LYS A 177 9.87 10.05 -8.57
CA LYS A 177 8.97 11.18 -8.82
C LYS A 177 7.50 10.73 -8.76
N TYR A 178 6.66 11.50 -8.09
CA TYR A 178 5.21 11.30 -7.99
C TYR A 178 4.50 12.65 -7.78
N ALA A 179 3.16 12.64 -7.72
CA ALA A 179 2.33 13.85 -7.80
C ALA A 179 2.50 14.85 -6.64
N TYR A 180 3.01 14.41 -5.47
CA TYR A 180 3.12 15.23 -4.25
C TYR A 180 4.56 15.38 -3.73
N TYR A 181 5.55 15.11 -4.58
CA TYR A 181 6.97 15.15 -4.22
C TYR A 181 7.40 16.47 -3.54
N GLY A 182 8.04 16.36 -2.37
CA GLY A 182 8.71 17.47 -1.69
C GLY A 182 7.92 18.17 -0.57
N LEU A 183 6.73 17.69 -0.22
CA LEU A 183 5.89 18.25 0.85
C LEU A 183 5.75 17.32 2.06
N GLU A 184 6.66 16.37 2.20
CA GLU A 184 6.55 15.27 3.15
C GLU A 184 7.92 14.65 3.46
N PRO A 185 8.03 13.82 4.52
CA PRO A 185 9.25 13.07 4.82
C PRO A 185 9.67 12.19 3.64
N VAL A 186 10.97 12.07 3.39
CA VAL A 186 11.51 11.30 2.27
C VAL A 186 12.63 10.40 2.76
N VAL A 187 12.50 9.11 2.48
CA VAL A 187 13.55 8.14 2.81
C VAL A 187 14.74 8.34 1.89
N LYS A 188 15.93 8.56 2.45
CA LYS A 188 17.17 8.63 1.67
C LYS A 188 17.57 7.22 1.24
N LYS A 189 18.15 7.09 0.04
CA LYS A 189 18.64 5.77 -0.43
C LYS A 189 19.71 5.18 0.49
N SER A 190 20.52 6.05 1.12
CA SER A 190 21.56 5.65 2.07
C SER A 190 21.03 4.99 3.34
N SER A 191 19.77 5.26 3.69
CA SER A 191 19.13 4.74 4.91
C SER A 191 18.48 3.38 4.69
N ILE A 192 18.44 2.88 3.45
CA ILE A 192 18.03 1.52 3.11
C ILE A 192 19.25 0.58 3.20
N PRO A 193 19.28 -0.41 4.11
CA PRO A 193 20.37 -1.36 4.19
C PRO A 193 20.51 -2.19 2.91
N ARG A 194 21.76 -2.43 2.51
CA ARG A 194 22.11 -3.30 1.37
C ARG A 194 21.90 -4.80 1.64
N GLY A 195 21.53 -5.16 2.87
CA GLY A 195 21.23 -6.53 3.29
C GLY A 195 19.80 -6.99 2.99
N LEU A 196 18.94 -6.08 2.58
CA LEU A 196 17.55 -6.36 2.26
C LEU A 196 17.44 -7.02 0.88
N HIS A 197 16.50 -7.94 0.74
CA HIS A 197 16.19 -8.58 -0.54
C HIS A 197 15.01 -7.87 -1.21
N TYR A 198 14.07 -7.39 -0.40
CA TYR A 198 12.85 -6.73 -0.86
C TYR A 198 12.41 -5.65 0.13
N VAL A 199 12.08 -4.46 -0.39
CA VAL A 199 11.43 -3.40 0.37
C VAL A 199 10.02 -3.23 -0.18
N ALA A 200 9.04 -3.61 0.62
CA ALA A 200 7.63 -3.51 0.32
C ALA A 200 7.12 -2.12 0.73
N SER A 201 7.08 -1.18 -0.20
CA SER A 201 6.69 0.20 0.07
C SER A 201 5.27 0.53 -0.41
N GLY A 202 4.51 1.28 0.38
CA GLY A 202 3.29 1.99 -0.06
C GLY A 202 3.53 3.47 -0.32
N HIS A 203 2.46 4.28 -0.33
CA HIS A 203 2.40 5.75 -0.47
C HIS A 203 2.37 6.27 -1.90
N ILE A 204 3.13 5.64 -2.80
CA ILE A 204 3.14 6.01 -4.22
C ILE A 204 2.08 5.20 -4.96
N HIS A 205 1.00 5.87 -5.38
CA HIS A 205 -0.16 5.24 -6.02
C HIS A 205 0.10 4.66 -7.43
N SER A 206 1.27 4.91 -8.03
CA SER A 206 1.68 4.37 -9.33
C SER A 206 2.69 3.23 -9.15
N TYR A 207 2.51 2.11 -9.85
CA TYR A 207 3.46 1.01 -9.82
C TYR A 207 4.86 1.48 -10.23
N THR A 208 5.83 1.30 -9.31
CA THR A 208 7.22 1.72 -9.51
C THR A 208 8.15 0.77 -8.79
N LYS A 209 9.36 0.55 -9.34
CA LYS A 209 10.42 -0.18 -8.64
C LYS A 209 11.78 0.47 -8.84
N MET A 210 12.65 0.32 -7.86
CA MET A 210 14.03 0.83 -7.89
C MET A 210 14.99 -0.20 -7.29
N SER A 211 16.07 -0.48 -8.00
CA SER A 211 17.16 -1.33 -7.50
C SER A 211 18.22 -0.50 -6.79
N LEU A 212 18.58 -0.90 -5.58
CA LEU A 212 19.67 -0.36 -4.77
C LEU A 212 20.73 -1.45 -4.56
N GLY A 213 21.46 -1.78 -5.63
CA GLY A 213 22.28 -2.99 -5.68
C GLY A 213 21.38 -4.22 -5.76
N ARG A 214 21.51 -5.16 -4.80
CA ARG A 214 20.65 -6.35 -4.71
C ARG A 214 19.28 -6.08 -4.09
N THR A 215 19.15 -5.01 -3.30
CA THR A 215 17.89 -4.63 -2.67
C THR A 215 16.93 -4.10 -3.72
N LEU A 216 15.74 -4.68 -3.82
CA LEU A 216 14.69 -4.15 -4.67
C LEU A 216 13.62 -3.42 -3.85
N VAL A 217 13.45 -2.14 -4.09
CA VAL A 217 12.34 -1.35 -3.54
C VAL A 217 11.18 -1.37 -4.53
N VAL A 218 10.00 -1.74 -4.06
CA VAL A 218 8.81 -1.89 -4.89
C VAL A 218 7.66 -1.10 -4.27
N TYR A 219 7.00 -0.30 -5.10
CA TYR A 219 5.72 0.34 -4.86
C TYR A 219 4.70 -0.35 -5.77
N PRO A 220 3.69 -1.05 -5.22
CA PRO A 220 2.71 -1.75 -6.05
C PRO A 220 1.78 -0.74 -6.74
N GLY A 221 1.70 0.49 -6.24
CA GLY A 221 0.63 1.42 -6.56
C GLY A 221 -0.63 1.12 -5.77
N SER A 222 -1.65 1.93 -5.98
CA SER A 222 -2.98 1.68 -5.44
C SER A 222 -3.73 0.64 -6.29
N THR A 223 -4.73 -0.02 -5.70
CA THR A 223 -5.61 -0.94 -6.45
C THR A 223 -6.78 -0.21 -7.14
N GLU A 224 -6.95 1.07 -6.85
CA GLU A 224 -8.01 1.90 -7.40
C GLU A 224 -7.62 3.39 -7.38
N ARG A 225 -8.16 4.19 -8.29
CA ARG A 225 -7.86 5.62 -8.45
C ARG A 225 -8.56 6.45 -7.37
N LEU A 226 -7.82 7.06 -6.45
CA LEU A 226 -8.41 7.94 -5.44
C LEU A 226 -8.81 9.29 -6.02
N THR A 227 -7.96 9.83 -6.89
CA THR A 227 -8.14 11.15 -7.48
C THR A 227 -7.94 11.15 -9.00
N PHE A 228 -8.37 12.22 -9.67
CA PHE A 228 -8.12 12.42 -11.09
C PHE A 228 -6.63 12.69 -11.43
N LEU A 229 -5.77 12.93 -10.44
CA LEU A 229 -4.32 13.04 -10.69
C LEU A 229 -3.72 11.70 -11.17
N GLU A 230 -4.37 10.59 -10.80
CA GLU A 230 -4.02 9.22 -11.18
C GLU A 230 -4.62 8.81 -12.53
N GLU A 231 -5.18 9.76 -13.31
CA GLU A 231 -5.67 9.49 -14.67
C GLU A 231 -4.59 8.93 -15.59
N LYS A 232 -3.34 9.39 -15.40
CA LYS A 232 -2.19 8.96 -16.22
C LYS A 232 -1.68 7.57 -15.86
N ASP A 233 -2.10 7.02 -14.72
CA ASP A 233 -1.74 5.66 -14.36
C ASP A 233 -2.46 4.72 -15.32
N ALA A 234 -1.69 4.05 -16.19
CA ALA A 234 -2.23 3.15 -17.20
C ALA A 234 -3.08 2.06 -16.55
N ASP A 235 -2.54 1.44 -15.51
CA ASP A 235 -3.15 0.32 -14.80
C ASP A 235 -3.02 0.51 -13.29
N LYS A 236 -3.94 -0.11 -12.55
CA LYS A 236 -3.90 -0.25 -11.08
C LYS A 236 -3.78 -1.73 -10.75
N GLY A 237 -3.23 -2.05 -9.58
CA GLY A 237 -2.90 -3.44 -9.30
C GLY A 237 -2.14 -3.64 -8.02
N PHE A 238 -1.45 -4.77 -7.97
CA PHE A 238 -0.61 -5.21 -6.88
C PHE A 238 0.54 -6.03 -7.45
N VAL A 239 1.46 -6.50 -6.62
CA VAL A 239 2.65 -7.23 -7.06
C VAL A 239 2.62 -8.66 -6.57
N TYR A 240 3.00 -9.58 -7.45
CA TYR A 240 3.43 -10.93 -7.09
C TYR A 240 4.94 -11.02 -7.28
N ALA A 241 5.66 -11.53 -6.30
CA ALA A 241 7.10 -11.70 -6.41
C ALA A 241 7.60 -13.03 -5.83
N GLU A 242 8.76 -13.45 -6.32
CA GLU A 242 9.45 -14.65 -5.88
C GLU A 242 10.87 -14.26 -5.47
N LEU A 243 11.25 -14.59 -4.24
CA LEU A 243 12.53 -14.23 -3.64
C LEU A 243 13.34 -15.48 -3.33
N ASN A 244 14.64 -15.43 -3.55
CA ASN A 244 15.59 -16.36 -2.92
C ASN A 244 16.50 -15.58 -1.96
N ASN A 245 17.49 -16.25 -1.38
CA ASN A 245 18.48 -15.66 -0.47
C ASN A 245 19.57 -14.82 -1.16
N GLU A 246 19.46 -14.58 -2.47
CA GLU A 246 20.39 -13.73 -3.21
C GLU A 246 19.69 -12.44 -3.67
N TYR A 247 18.54 -12.55 -4.34
CA TYR A 247 17.79 -11.45 -4.94
C TYR A 247 16.31 -11.80 -5.20
N ALA A 248 15.53 -10.79 -5.60
CA ALA A 248 14.17 -10.98 -6.10
C ALA A 248 14.21 -11.58 -7.52
N GLN A 249 13.94 -12.87 -7.65
CA GLN A 249 14.03 -13.61 -8.92
C GLN A 249 12.94 -13.22 -9.91
N LYS A 250 11.75 -12.89 -9.39
CA LYS A 250 10.58 -12.55 -10.20
C LYS A 250 9.76 -11.47 -9.51
N VAL A 251 9.29 -10.47 -10.27
CA VAL A 251 8.43 -9.38 -9.77
C VAL A 251 7.46 -8.97 -10.87
N ASP A 252 6.25 -9.48 -10.78
CA ASP A 252 5.16 -9.25 -11.73
C ASP A 252 4.15 -8.26 -11.14
N PHE A 253 3.75 -7.29 -11.95
CA PHE A 253 2.60 -6.43 -11.63
C PHE A 253 1.31 -7.09 -12.12
N ILE A 254 0.41 -7.39 -11.19
CA ILE A 254 -0.88 -8.03 -11.45
C ILE A 254 -1.94 -6.94 -11.51
N LYS A 255 -2.50 -6.75 -12.70
CA LYS A 255 -3.52 -5.73 -12.96
C LYS A 255 -4.84 -6.12 -12.30
N VAL A 256 -5.52 -5.13 -11.71
CA VAL A 256 -6.92 -5.27 -11.29
C VAL A 256 -7.82 -4.47 -12.22
N ASN A 257 -9.05 -4.95 -12.38
CA ASN A 257 -10.09 -4.21 -13.07
C ASN A 257 -10.57 -3.04 -12.19
N SER A 258 -9.92 -1.89 -12.36
CA SER A 258 -10.21 -0.63 -11.67
C SER A 258 -11.02 0.30 -12.56
N ARG A 259 -11.79 1.22 -11.95
CA ARG A 259 -12.55 2.21 -12.73
C ARG A 259 -11.61 3.18 -13.43
N THR A 260 -11.80 3.37 -14.73
CA THR A 260 -11.13 4.42 -15.49
C THR A 260 -11.64 5.80 -15.09
N MET A 261 -10.73 6.75 -14.91
CA MET A 261 -11.04 8.17 -14.77
C MET A 261 -10.48 8.93 -15.97
N LYS A 262 -11.22 9.93 -16.46
CA LYS A 262 -10.80 10.80 -17.56
C LYS A 262 -11.09 12.25 -17.24
N THR A 263 -10.12 13.12 -17.52
CA THR A 263 -10.27 14.57 -17.37
C THR A 263 -10.57 15.18 -18.73
N ILE A 264 -11.76 15.77 -18.87
CA ILE A 264 -12.12 16.55 -20.04
C ILE A 264 -11.74 18.01 -19.79
N ARG A 265 -10.87 18.56 -20.63
CA ARG A 265 -10.48 19.97 -20.59
C ARG A 265 -11.19 20.70 -21.72
N VAL A 266 -12.03 21.67 -21.36
CA VAL A 266 -12.74 22.52 -22.31
C VAL A 266 -12.15 23.93 -22.19
N ASN A 267 -11.60 24.44 -23.29
CA ASN A 267 -11.20 25.83 -23.39
C ASN A 267 -12.43 26.66 -23.72
N ILE A 268 -12.75 27.63 -22.87
CA ILE A 268 -13.91 28.50 -23.03
C ILE A 268 -13.40 29.88 -23.41
N SER A 269 -13.93 30.50 -24.48
CA SER A 269 -13.62 31.89 -24.80
C SER A 269 -14.15 32.83 -23.72
N GLU A 270 -13.50 33.97 -23.48
CA GLU A 270 -13.91 34.95 -22.46
C GLU A 270 -15.37 35.43 -22.61
N ASN A 271 -15.93 35.36 -23.82
CA ASN A 271 -17.30 35.77 -24.13
C ASN A 271 -18.37 34.67 -23.95
N VAL A 272 -18.17 33.67 -23.09
CA VAL A 272 -19.21 32.64 -22.86
C VAL A 272 -20.17 33.08 -21.74
N PRO A 273 -21.44 33.41 -22.08
CA PRO A 273 -22.40 33.90 -21.09
C PRO A 273 -22.92 32.80 -20.15
N ASN A 274 -22.79 31.51 -20.51
CA ASN A 274 -23.26 30.41 -19.67
C ASN A 274 -22.45 29.12 -19.86
N ILE A 275 -21.49 28.89 -18.94
CA ILE A 275 -20.64 27.70 -18.89
C ILE A 275 -21.47 26.41 -18.73
N SER A 276 -22.62 26.46 -18.06
CA SER A 276 -23.45 25.27 -17.78
C SER A 276 -24.07 24.65 -19.04
N ALA A 277 -24.21 25.40 -20.14
CA ALA A 277 -24.73 24.88 -21.40
C ALA A 277 -23.75 23.91 -22.09
N TYR A 278 -22.44 24.10 -21.90
CA TYR A 278 -21.39 23.28 -22.51
C TYR A 278 -21.12 21.96 -21.76
N ILE A 279 -21.52 21.88 -20.49
CA ILE A 279 -21.31 20.70 -19.63
C ILE A 279 -22.37 19.61 -19.87
N LYS A 280 -23.54 19.97 -20.45
CA LYS A 280 -24.67 19.03 -20.65
C LYS A 280 -24.39 17.85 -21.59
N GLY A 281 -23.28 17.85 -22.34
CA GLY A 281 -22.92 16.78 -23.29
C GLY A 281 -21.95 15.71 -22.76
N ILE A 282 -21.56 15.76 -21.48
CA ILE A 282 -20.43 14.97 -20.94
C ILE A 282 -20.87 13.86 -19.94
N ILE A 283 -22.17 13.72 -19.67
CA ILE A 283 -22.68 12.76 -18.67
C ILE A 283 -22.85 11.36 -19.26
#